data_AF-M2Y335-F1
#
_entry.id   AF-M2Y335-F1
#
_cell.length_a   1.000
_cell.length_b   1.000
_cell.length_c   1.000
_cell.angle_alpha   90.00
_cell.angle_beta   90.00
_cell.angle_gamma   90.00
#
_symmetry.space_group_name_H-M   'P 1'
#
loop_
_entity.id
_entity.type
_entity.pdbx_description
1 polymer ?
#
loop_
_entity_poly.entity_id
_entity_poly.type
_entity_poly.pdbx_seq_one_letter_code
_entity_poly.pdbx_strand_id
1 'polypeptide(L)'
;MSKYDELSTPVIYRSNSPLKSLIALGTNEEDYNDYFVLAGDEPRGRTHVSLYRVNQLVDTVESQCLLETRWDASSSNLVALKDGLFASIVEESTHPGTLWLNIYNVLSKDDRDNIISEKLQTKSCIRLDNLETSLSYVNLIANRSTCCQIATVSCDKLLIHDYEKDLNQNFHLTPQDCCYWKPCGDWQPDNSGNHLIIGRGQSVQLWDIRSQDTCADFGVFPNFGQILALRYFPLRQHFVMGGFSSGKVVVWDTRSSLEPILSWTAHHHAILDLKSNWSHERLVATCGTDAIIHIWDMKELFSMSPTVSKGSARQQPSYVKCSSLEYHSDTIHALEWGISNEFTIASVGYDGNFILTTIPSFVRDKVFT
;
A
#
# COMPACT_ATOMS: atom_id res chain seq x y z
N MET A 1 -12.82 -14.53 -37.41
CA MET A 1 -12.00 -14.12 -36.26
C MET A 1 -12.41 -12.71 -35.89
N SER A 2 -13.35 -12.59 -34.95
CA SER A 2 -13.78 -11.31 -34.38
C SER A 2 -12.72 -10.81 -33.40
N LYS A 3 -12.50 -9.49 -33.40
CA LYS A 3 -11.53 -8.66 -32.64
C LYS A 3 -11.56 -8.78 -31.09
N TYR A 4 -11.90 -9.93 -30.53
CA TYR A 4 -12.15 -10.12 -29.08
C TYR A 4 -11.22 -11.15 -28.39
N ASP A 5 -10.13 -11.59 -29.04
CA ASP A 5 -9.29 -12.71 -28.55
C ASP A 5 -7.90 -12.33 -28.00
N GLU A 6 -7.59 -11.05 -27.78
CA GLU A 6 -6.40 -10.68 -26.99
C GLU A 6 -6.80 -10.37 -25.55
N LEU A 7 -7.23 -11.42 -24.85
CA LEU A 7 -7.27 -11.42 -23.38
C LEU A 7 -5.84 -11.18 -22.91
N SER A 8 -5.58 -10.07 -22.22
CA SER A 8 -4.36 -9.91 -21.43
C SER A 8 -4.40 -10.96 -20.32
N THR A 9 -3.89 -12.17 -20.60
CA THR A 9 -3.89 -13.26 -19.62
C THR A 9 -3.03 -12.84 -18.44
N PRO A 10 -3.55 -12.93 -17.21
CA PRO A 10 -2.75 -12.58 -16.04
C PRO A 10 -1.51 -13.47 -15.97
N VAL A 11 -0.37 -12.88 -15.65
CA VAL A 11 0.86 -13.62 -15.37
C VAL A 11 0.87 -13.97 -13.89
N ILE A 12 1.02 -15.26 -13.58
CA ILE A 12 0.92 -15.78 -12.22
C ILE A 12 2.24 -16.45 -11.84
N TYR A 13 2.86 -15.97 -10.76
CA TYR A 13 4.00 -16.60 -10.11
C TYR A 13 3.52 -17.26 -8.83
N ARG A 14 4.00 -18.48 -8.58
CA ARG A 14 3.58 -19.26 -7.42
C ARG A 14 4.73 -19.39 -6.45
N SER A 15 4.46 -19.06 -5.20
CA SER A 15 5.31 -19.34 -4.05
C SER A 15 4.73 -20.50 -3.25
N ASN A 16 5.60 -21.25 -2.58
CA ASN A 16 5.17 -22.28 -1.63
C ASN A 16 4.67 -21.70 -0.29
N SER A 17 4.83 -20.40 -0.08
CA SER A 17 4.42 -19.69 1.13
C SER A 17 3.46 -18.53 0.81
N PRO A 18 2.52 -18.20 1.72
CA PRO A 18 1.63 -17.05 1.58
C PRO A 18 2.39 -15.75 1.34
N LEU A 19 1.92 -14.88 0.45
CA LEU A 19 2.58 -13.60 0.17
C LEU A 19 1.94 -12.48 0.98
N LYS A 20 2.75 -11.66 1.67
CA LYS A 20 2.24 -10.70 2.68
C LYS A 20 2.27 -9.24 2.21
N SER A 21 3.25 -8.86 1.41
CA SER A 21 3.48 -7.46 1.03
C SER A 21 4.05 -7.35 -0.37
N LEU A 22 3.73 -6.26 -1.03
CA LEU A 22 4.16 -5.95 -2.40
C LEU A 22 4.46 -4.46 -2.50
N ILE A 23 5.56 -4.12 -3.17
CA ILE A 23 5.86 -2.74 -3.58
C ILE A 23 6.36 -2.71 -5.02
N ALA A 24 6.12 -1.61 -5.71
CA ALA A 24 6.73 -1.29 -6.99
C ALA A 24 7.87 -0.30 -6.74
N LEU A 25 9.05 -0.62 -7.24
CA LEU A 25 10.23 0.22 -7.25
C LEU A 25 10.29 0.87 -8.63
N GLY A 26 10.25 2.20 -8.66
CA GLY A 26 10.49 2.94 -9.89
C GLY A 26 11.94 2.75 -10.30
N THR A 27 12.17 2.29 -11.53
CA THR A 27 13.51 2.27 -12.12
C THR A 27 13.77 3.58 -12.86
N ASN A 28 15.03 3.93 -13.06
CA ASN A 28 15.40 5.08 -13.91
C ASN A 28 15.17 4.82 -15.40
N GLU A 29 14.78 3.60 -15.77
CA GLU A 29 14.49 3.20 -17.14
C GLU A 29 12.98 3.26 -17.35
N GLU A 30 12.53 4.06 -18.33
CA GLU A 30 11.12 4.44 -18.50
C GLU A 30 10.17 3.24 -18.77
N ASP A 31 10.72 2.10 -19.21
CA ASP A 31 9.94 0.95 -19.68
C ASP A 31 9.77 -0.19 -18.65
N TYR A 32 10.49 -0.17 -17.52
CA TYR A 32 10.49 -1.29 -16.56
C TYR A 32 9.81 -0.95 -15.23
N ASN A 33 9.00 -1.90 -14.75
CA ASN A 33 8.53 -1.92 -13.37
C ASN A 33 9.24 -3.03 -12.60
N ASP A 34 9.99 -2.66 -11.57
CA ASP A 34 10.56 -3.64 -10.64
C ASP A 34 9.58 -3.85 -9.48
N TYR A 35 9.06 -5.06 -9.32
CA TYR A 35 8.16 -5.43 -8.23
C TYR A 35 8.92 -6.23 -7.19
N PHE A 36 8.91 -5.71 -5.96
CA PHE A 36 9.52 -6.38 -4.82
C PHE A 36 8.41 -7.06 -4.01
N VAL A 37 8.50 -8.39 -3.91
CA VAL A 37 7.48 -9.26 -3.33
C VAL A 37 8.02 -9.89 -2.05
N LEU A 38 7.25 -9.74 -0.97
CA LEU A 38 7.53 -10.36 0.32
C LEU A 38 6.65 -11.60 0.51
N ALA A 39 7.27 -12.77 0.52
CA ALA A 39 6.63 -14.01 0.95
C ALA A 39 6.78 -14.18 2.47
N GLY A 40 5.69 -14.54 3.13
CA GLY A 40 5.60 -14.73 4.58
C GLY A 40 6.44 -15.89 5.13
N ASP A 41 6.40 -16.03 6.46
CA ASP A 41 7.22 -16.97 7.23
C ASP A 41 7.12 -18.40 6.70
N GLU A 42 8.22 -18.89 6.14
CA GLU A 42 8.48 -20.32 6.15
C GLU A 42 8.51 -20.82 7.61
N PRO A 43 8.20 -22.10 7.89
CA PRO A 43 8.16 -22.69 9.24
C PRO A 43 9.50 -22.66 10.04
N ARG A 44 10.47 -21.81 9.66
CA ARG A 44 11.78 -21.61 10.28
C ARG A 44 12.18 -20.13 10.47
N GLY A 45 11.25 -19.18 10.34
CA GLY A 45 11.49 -17.77 10.69
C GLY A 45 12.41 -17.00 9.72
N ARG A 46 12.52 -17.46 8.47
CA ARG A 46 13.15 -16.69 7.38
C ARG A 46 12.08 -16.32 6.37
N THR A 47 12.02 -15.04 6.05
CA THR A 47 11.09 -14.48 5.08
C THR A 47 11.72 -14.60 3.70
N HIS A 48 10.93 -15.12 2.76
CA HIS A 48 11.40 -15.30 1.40
C HIS A 48 11.09 -14.04 0.60
N VAL A 49 12.07 -13.56 -0.15
CA VAL A 49 12.01 -12.29 -0.86
C VAL A 49 12.31 -12.53 -2.32
N SER A 50 11.46 -12.00 -3.18
CA SER A 50 11.60 -12.11 -4.62
C SER A 50 11.50 -10.74 -5.28
N LEU A 51 12.43 -10.42 -6.17
CA LEU A 51 12.39 -9.23 -7.01
C LEU A 51 12.09 -9.66 -8.44
N TYR A 52 10.98 -9.17 -8.98
CA TYR A 52 10.56 -9.41 -10.35
C TYR A 52 10.71 -8.12 -11.13
N ARG A 53 11.59 -8.12 -12.14
CA ARG A 53 11.58 -7.07 -13.17
C ARG A 53 10.55 -7.43 -14.20
N VAL A 54 9.67 -6.49 -14.50
CA VAL A 54 8.57 -6.66 -15.43
C VAL A 54 8.75 -5.67 -16.57
N ASN A 55 8.94 -6.22 -17.76
CA ASN A 55 8.96 -5.47 -19.00
C ASN A 55 7.55 -5.46 -19.58
N GLN A 56 7.01 -4.27 -19.79
CA GLN A 56 5.66 -4.11 -20.31
C GLN A 56 5.72 -3.62 -21.74
N LEU A 57 5.76 -4.58 -22.65
CA LEU A 57 5.48 -4.32 -24.05
C LEU A 57 3.96 -4.20 -24.21
N VAL A 58 3.52 -3.39 -25.18
CA VAL A 58 2.14 -2.93 -25.39
C VAL A 58 1.07 -4.01 -25.18
N ASP A 59 1.36 -5.27 -25.54
CA ASP A 59 0.43 -6.42 -25.44
C ASP A 59 1.01 -7.67 -24.73
N THR A 60 2.25 -7.62 -24.23
CA THR A 60 2.89 -8.77 -23.55
C THR A 60 3.62 -8.33 -22.28
N VAL A 61 3.31 -9.00 -21.17
CA VAL A 61 4.04 -8.85 -19.91
C VAL A 61 5.15 -9.89 -19.89
N GLU A 62 6.39 -9.45 -20.14
CA GLU A 62 7.58 -10.27 -19.90
C GLU A 62 8.09 -9.98 -18.49
N SER A 63 8.62 -11.01 -17.83
CA SER A 63 9.18 -10.84 -16.50
C SER A 63 10.39 -11.72 -16.26
N GLN A 64 11.23 -11.24 -15.36
CA GLN A 64 12.40 -11.96 -14.91
C GLN A 64 12.50 -11.85 -13.39
N CYS A 65 12.65 -12.98 -12.71
CA CYS A 65 13.05 -12.98 -11.31
C CYS A 65 14.56 -12.63 -11.26
N LEU A 66 14.89 -11.47 -10.70
CA LEU A 66 16.27 -10.97 -10.63
C LEU A 66 16.95 -11.32 -9.31
N LEU A 67 16.16 -11.45 -8.25
CA LEU A 67 16.63 -11.83 -6.93
C LEU A 67 15.63 -12.78 -6.30
N GLU A 68 16.12 -13.91 -5.81
CA GLU A 68 15.39 -14.79 -4.92
C GLU A 68 16.28 -15.09 -3.73
N THR A 69 15.92 -14.60 -2.55
CA THR A 69 16.77 -14.75 -1.37
C THR A 69 15.97 -14.92 -0.10
N ARG A 70 16.61 -15.59 0.87
CA ARG A 70 16.09 -15.71 2.22
C ARG A 70 16.63 -14.57 3.04
N TRP A 71 15.72 -13.88 3.69
CA TRP A 71 16.02 -12.69 4.44
C TRP A 71 15.54 -12.85 5.88
N ASP A 72 16.36 -12.40 6.82
CA ASP A 72 15.96 -12.24 8.21
C ASP A 72 15.07 -11.00 8.35
N ALA A 73 14.08 -10.82 7.46
CA ALA A 73 12.99 -9.91 7.72
C ALA A 73 11.91 -10.64 8.51
N SER A 74 11.38 -9.97 9.50
CA SER A 74 10.21 -10.44 10.25
C SER A 74 9.00 -9.53 9.98
N SER A 75 9.17 -8.47 9.18
CA SER A 75 8.13 -7.48 8.91
C SER A 75 6.92 -8.05 8.19
N SER A 76 5.76 -7.49 8.53
CA SER A 76 4.52 -7.61 7.76
C SER A 76 4.35 -6.51 6.68
N ASN A 77 5.33 -5.61 6.48
CA ASN A 77 5.24 -4.54 5.48
C ASN A 77 6.57 -4.18 4.84
N LEU A 78 6.53 -3.85 3.55
CA LEU A 78 7.59 -3.21 2.78
C LEU A 78 7.15 -1.82 2.36
N VAL A 79 8.11 -0.89 2.27
CA VAL A 79 7.82 0.44 1.73
C VAL A 79 8.90 0.88 0.75
N ALA A 80 8.48 1.32 -0.43
CA ALA A 80 9.35 1.91 -1.44
C ALA A 80 9.79 3.33 -1.02
N LEU A 81 11.06 3.63 -1.29
CA LEU A 81 11.69 4.92 -1.05
C LEU A 81 12.27 5.46 -2.37
N LYS A 82 12.91 6.63 -2.32
CA LYS A 82 13.57 7.22 -3.48
C LYS A 82 14.69 6.35 -4.05
N ASP A 83 14.98 6.53 -5.33
CA ASP A 83 16.18 6.02 -6.00
C ASP A 83 16.34 4.48 -5.89
N GLY A 84 15.23 3.75 -5.94
CA GLY A 84 15.20 2.28 -5.84
C GLY A 84 15.46 1.72 -4.43
N LEU A 85 15.57 2.58 -3.42
CA LEU A 85 15.67 2.17 -2.03
C LEU A 85 14.32 1.64 -1.52
N PHE A 86 14.37 0.80 -0.50
CA PHE A 86 13.17 0.37 0.20
C PHE A 86 13.49 0.06 1.67
N ALA A 87 12.46 0.04 2.50
CA ALA A 87 12.58 -0.22 3.93
C ALA A 87 11.73 -1.39 4.40
N SER A 88 12.21 -2.04 5.46
CA SER A 88 11.53 -3.13 6.16
C SER A 88 11.89 -3.08 7.66
N ILE A 89 11.03 -3.68 8.50
CA ILE A 89 11.28 -3.87 9.93
C ILE A 89 11.80 -5.29 10.18
N VAL A 90 12.82 -5.40 11.03
CA VAL A 90 13.38 -6.66 11.47
C VAL A 90 13.33 -6.74 12.99
N GLU A 91 12.87 -7.85 13.53
CA GLU A 91 12.98 -8.18 14.95
C GLU A 91 14.27 -8.94 15.20
N GLU A 92 14.98 -8.52 16.23
CA GLU A 92 16.25 -9.13 16.60
C GLU A 92 16.05 -10.56 17.14
N SER A 93 16.71 -11.53 16.52
CA SER A 93 16.59 -12.95 16.92
C SER A 93 17.11 -13.23 18.33
N THR A 94 18.09 -12.46 18.80
CA THR A 94 18.71 -12.59 20.12
C THR A 94 17.89 -11.94 21.23
N HIS A 95 17.12 -10.89 20.91
CA HIS A 95 16.31 -10.14 21.88
C HIS A 95 14.91 -9.89 21.31
N PRO A 96 13.97 -10.85 21.47
CA PRO A 96 12.58 -10.69 21.06
C PRO A 96 11.99 -9.40 21.64
N GLY A 97 11.29 -8.63 20.81
CA GLY A 97 10.77 -7.30 21.13
C GLY A 97 11.69 -6.13 20.73
N THR A 98 12.96 -6.37 20.35
CA THR A 98 13.79 -5.30 19.78
C THR A 98 13.60 -5.23 18.27
N LEU A 99 13.05 -4.09 17.80
CA LEU A 99 12.77 -3.85 16.39
C LEU A 99 13.83 -2.94 15.76
N TRP A 100 14.17 -3.24 14.51
CA TRP A 100 15.14 -2.51 13.69
C TRP A 100 14.49 -2.08 12.38
N LEU A 101 14.52 -0.78 12.08
CA LEU A 101 14.20 -0.24 10.77
C LEU A 101 15.44 -0.35 9.90
N ASN A 102 15.36 -1.13 8.84
CA ASN A 102 16.46 -1.30 7.91
C ASN A 102 16.09 -0.73 6.54
N ILE A 103 17.04 0.00 5.95
CA ILE A 103 16.94 0.56 4.60
C ILE A 103 17.89 -0.21 3.70
N TYR A 104 17.37 -0.65 2.56
CA TYR A 104 18.04 -1.53 1.64
C TYR A 104 18.18 -0.88 0.27
N ASN A 105 19.22 -1.29 -0.43
CA ASN A 105 19.44 -1.00 -1.83
C ASN A 105 19.62 -2.32 -2.59
N VAL A 106 19.14 -2.36 -3.83
CA VAL A 106 19.41 -3.45 -4.78
C VAL A 106 20.61 -3.03 -5.62
N LEU A 107 21.72 -3.73 -5.48
CA LEU A 107 22.88 -3.51 -6.34
C LEU A 107 22.87 -4.52 -7.49
N SER A 108 23.00 -4.04 -8.72
CA SER A 108 23.36 -4.87 -9.86
C SER A 108 24.86 -5.16 -9.83
N LYS A 109 25.22 -6.43 -9.90
CA LYS A 109 26.62 -6.83 -10.02
C LYS A 109 26.81 -7.49 -11.39
N ASP A 110 27.67 -6.87 -12.20
CA ASP A 110 28.18 -7.50 -13.42
C ASP A 110 29.15 -8.60 -13.00
N ASP A 111 28.67 -9.84 -12.94
CA ASP A 111 29.58 -10.97 -12.86
C ASP A 111 30.26 -11.15 -14.24
N ARG A 112 31.52 -11.59 -14.22
CA ARG A 112 32.41 -11.66 -15.41
C ARG A 112 31.89 -12.54 -16.56
N ASP A 113 30.75 -13.19 -16.37
CA ASP A 113 30.08 -14.11 -17.29
C ASP A 113 28.77 -13.53 -17.90
N ASN A 114 28.56 -12.20 -17.86
CA ASN A 114 27.34 -11.52 -18.36
C ASN A 114 26.01 -11.92 -17.67
N ILE A 115 26.09 -12.54 -16.49
CA ILE A 115 24.91 -12.77 -15.65
C ILE A 115 24.84 -11.61 -14.65
N ILE A 116 23.87 -10.72 -14.82
CA ILE A 116 23.59 -9.67 -13.84
C ILE A 116 22.94 -10.35 -12.64
N SER A 117 23.68 -10.46 -11.53
CA SER A 117 23.14 -10.94 -10.26
C SER A 117 22.81 -9.73 -9.38
N GLU A 118 21.55 -9.61 -8.97
CA GLU A 118 21.16 -8.57 -8.02
C GLU A 118 21.44 -9.02 -6.59
N LYS A 119 21.95 -8.10 -5.76
CA LYS A 119 22.24 -8.37 -4.35
C LYS A 119 21.66 -7.28 -3.46
N LEU A 120 21.03 -7.71 -2.37
CA LEU A 120 20.57 -6.81 -1.31
C LEU A 120 21.74 -6.35 -0.45
N GLN A 121 21.81 -5.04 -0.26
CA GLN A 121 22.72 -4.42 0.70
C GLN A 121 21.93 -3.54 1.67
N THR A 122 22.19 -3.69 2.96
CA THR A 122 21.71 -2.75 3.98
C THR A 122 22.51 -1.45 3.91
N LYS A 123 21.82 -0.34 3.65
CA LYS A 123 22.37 1.01 3.60
C LYS A 123 22.38 1.66 4.98
N SER A 124 21.31 1.48 5.74
CA SER A 124 21.16 2.02 7.10
C SER A 124 20.33 1.06 7.95
N CYS A 125 20.63 1.03 9.25
CA CYS A 125 19.89 0.29 10.26
C CYS A 125 19.66 1.18 11.47
N ILE A 126 18.41 1.35 11.87
CA ILE A 126 18.01 2.19 13.00
C ILE A 126 17.28 1.32 14.02
N ARG A 127 17.72 1.37 15.27
CA ARG A 127 17.02 0.72 16.36
C ARG A 127 15.75 1.50 16.69
N LEU A 128 14.61 0.82 16.74
CA LEU A 128 13.34 1.39 17.13
C LEU A 128 13.16 1.21 18.64
N ASP A 129 13.70 2.16 19.40
CA ASP A 129 13.66 2.09 20.86
C ASP A 129 12.23 2.25 21.40
N ASN A 130 11.94 1.49 22.47
CA ASN A 130 10.69 1.55 23.23
C ASN A 130 9.41 1.11 22.47
N LEU A 131 9.49 0.45 21.31
CA LEU A 131 8.32 -0.25 20.74
C LEU A 131 8.18 -1.62 21.42
N GLU A 132 7.57 -1.71 22.60
CA GLU A 132 7.31 -2.99 23.31
C GLU A 132 6.14 -3.78 22.67
N THR A 133 5.96 -3.69 21.36
CA THR A 133 4.81 -4.23 20.64
C THR A 133 5.25 -5.30 19.65
N SER A 134 4.44 -6.36 19.52
CA SER A 134 4.64 -7.37 18.46
C SER A 134 4.66 -6.71 17.06
N LEU A 135 5.47 -7.25 16.16
CA LEU A 135 5.57 -6.86 14.74
C LEU A 135 4.22 -6.78 14.01
N SER A 136 3.23 -7.57 14.45
CA SER A 136 1.88 -7.55 13.90
C SER A 136 1.17 -6.21 14.08
N TYR A 137 1.66 -5.36 14.98
CA TYR A 137 1.04 -4.07 15.35
C TYR A 137 1.83 -2.86 14.91
N VAL A 138 2.91 -3.06 14.14
CA VAL A 138 3.75 -1.96 13.64
C VAL A 138 3.57 -1.83 12.14
N ASN A 139 3.46 -0.59 11.67
CA ASN A 139 3.38 -0.29 10.26
C ASN A 139 4.41 0.77 9.84
N LEU A 140 4.97 0.59 8.64
CA LEU A 140 5.84 1.57 8.00
C LEU A 140 5.07 2.37 6.96
N ILE A 141 5.34 3.67 6.90
CA ILE A 141 4.72 4.61 5.95
C ILE A 141 5.79 5.59 5.47
N ALA A 142 6.17 5.52 4.19
CA ALA A 142 7.15 6.44 3.61
C ALA A 142 6.49 7.75 3.21
N ASN A 143 7.21 8.83 3.48
CA ASN A 143 6.85 10.15 3.01
C ASN A 143 7.21 10.26 1.54
N ARG A 144 6.20 10.14 0.68
CA ARG A 144 6.35 10.23 -0.78
C ARG A 144 6.67 11.64 -1.27
N SER A 145 6.52 12.66 -0.42
CA SER A 145 6.77 14.05 -0.79
C SER A 145 8.21 14.49 -0.57
N THR A 146 8.79 14.14 0.59
CA THR A 146 10.20 14.42 0.89
C THR A 146 11.11 13.31 0.40
N CYS A 147 10.54 12.11 0.22
CA CYS A 147 11.20 10.87 -0.19
C CYS A 147 12.30 10.38 0.75
N CYS A 148 12.69 11.14 1.78
CA CYS A 148 13.74 10.81 2.75
C CYS A 148 13.21 10.49 4.17
N GLN A 149 11.90 10.58 4.39
CA GLN A 149 11.29 10.35 5.70
C GLN A 149 10.43 9.08 5.73
N ILE A 150 10.49 8.38 6.85
CA ILE A 150 9.72 7.16 7.12
C ILE A 150 9.05 7.32 8.48
N ALA A 151 7.73 7.16 8.51
CA ALA A 151 6.97 7.02 9.74
C ALA A 151 6.84 5.54 10.11
N THR A 152 7.15 5.22 11.35
CA THR A 152 6.84 3.95 12.00
C THR A 152 5.70 4.19 12.98
N VAL A 153 4.58 3.54 12.76
CA VAL A 153 3.36 3.71 13.56
C VAL A 153 3.09 2.43 14.33
N SER A 154 2.88 2.55 15.64
CA SER A 154 2.33 1.50 16.50
C SER A 154 0.98 1.93 17.08
N CYS A 155 0.42 1.15 17.99
CA CYS A 155 -0.82 1.50 18.67
C CYS A 155 -0.71 2.80 19.50
N ASP A 156 0.44 3.05 20.12
CA ASP A 156 0.67 4.12 21.10
C ASP A 156 1.83 5.07 20.73
N LYS A 157 2.59 4.79 19.67
CA LYS A 157 3.76 5.56 19.27
C LYS A 157 3.76 5.85 17.78
N LEU A 158 4.29 7.03 17.46
CA LEU A 158 4.62 7.45 16.11
C LEU A 158 6.09 7.87 16.12
N LEU A 159 6.92 7.18 15.36
CA LEU A 159 8.33 7.50 15.19
C LEU A 159 8.53 8.00 13.76
N ILE A 160 9.23 9.11 13.59
CA ILE A 160 9.56 9.67 12.27
C ILE A 160 11.07 9.68 12.13
N HIS A 161 11.55 9.03 11.09
CA HIS A 161 12.95 8.91 10.77
C HIS A 161 13.24 9.61 9.44
N ASP A 162 14.14 10.59 9.44
CA ASP A 162 14.76 11.16 8.24
C ASP A 162 16.13 10.50 8.06
N TYR A 163 16.24 9.61 7.07
CA TYR A 163 17.45 8.79 6.87
C TYR A 163 18.56 9.50 6.11
N GLU A 164 18.30 10.69 5.56
CA GLU A 164 19.36 11.50 4.95
C GLU A 164 20.01 12.43 5.97
N LYS A 165 19.23 12.88 6.96
CA LYS A 165 19.71 13.76 8.04
C LYS A 165 20.04 13.02 9.34
N ASP A 166 19.80 11.71 9.39
CA ASP A 166 19.87 10.89 10.62
C ASP A 166 19.08 11.49 11.79
N LEU A 167 17.92 12.09 11.49
CA LEU A 167 17.05 12.71 12.49
C LEU A 167 15.93 11.76 12.90
N ASN A 168 15.78 11.56 14.21
CA ASN A 168 14.75 10.74 14.81
C ASN A 168 13.82 11.60 15.66
N GLN A 169 12.52 11.51 15.41
CA GLN A 169 11.48 12.16 16.21
C GLN A 169 10.53 11.10 16.76
N ASN A 170 10.27 11.15 18.06
CA ASN A 170 9.44 10.18 18.75
C ASN A 170 8.24 10.89 19.36
N PHE A 171 7.04 10.43 19.03
CA PHE A 171 5.78 10.99 19.47
C PHE A 171 4.96 9.94 20.20
N HIS A 172 4.33 10.35 21.29
CA HIS A 172 3.36 9.53 22.01
C HIS A 172 1.97 9.81 21.47
N LEU A 173 1.33 8.77 20.96
CA LEU A 173 -0.04 8.83 20.53
C LEU A 173 -0.94 8.51 21.74
N THR A 174 -2.15 9.06 21.75
CA THR A 174 -3.17 8.65 22.71
C THR A 174 -3.45 7.16 22.55
N PRO A 175 -3.32 6.35 23.62
CA PRO A 175 -3.63 4.92 23.56
C PRO A 175 -5.10 4.71 23.18
N GLN A 176 -5.37 3.71 22.35
CA GLN A 176 -6.73 3.30 22.00
C GLN A 176 -6.97 1.84 22.40
N ASP A 177 -8.18 1.53 22.85
CA ASP A 177 -8.59 0.19 23.31
C ASP A 177 -8.51 -0.90 22.21
N CYS A 178 -8.41 -0.50 20.95
CA CYS A 178 -8.38 -1.38 19.77
C CYS A 178 -6.96 -1.71 19.28
N CYS A 179 -5.96 -1.73 20.17
CA CYS A 179 -4.52 -1.88 19.86
C CYS A 179 -4.09 -3.25 19.28
N TYR A 180 -5.03 -4.15 18.98
CA TYR A 180 -4.77 -5.51 18.47
C TYR A 180 -4.72 -5.61 16.94
N TRP A 181 -4.73 -4.49 16.21
CA TRP A 181 -4.72 -4.49 14.76
C TRP A 181 -3.65 -3.55 14.23
N LYS A 182 -3.04 -3.94 13.11
CA LYS A 182 -1.98 -3.18 12.46
C LYS A 182 -2.52 -1.78 12.09
N PRO A 183 -1.88 -0.69 12.54
CA PRO A 183 -2.29 0.65 12.16
C PRO A 183 -2.07 0.85 10.66
N CYS A 184 -2.82 1.76 10.06
CA CYS A 184 -2.63 2.17 8.66
C CYS A 184 -2.43 3.67 8.59
N GLY A 185 -1.94 4.15 7.46
CA GLY A 185 -1.77 5.58 7.25
C GLY A 185 -1.08 5.87 5.94
N ASP A 186 -0.98 7.16 5.66
CA ASP A 186 -0.38 7.67 4.45
C ASP A 186 0.04 9.14 4.62
N TRP A 187 1.09 9.55 3.91
CA TRP A 187 1.52 10.93 3.90
C TRP A 187 0.71 11.72 2.88
N GLN A 188 0.35 12.94 3.23
CA GLN A 188 -0.29 13.85 2.29
C GLN A 188 0.69 14.11 1.13
N PRO A 189 0.27 13.97 -0.14
CA PRO A 189 1.13 14.16 -1.30
C PRO A 189 1.32 15.66 -1.62
N ASP A 190 1.47 16.49 -0.58
CA ASP A 190 1.81 17.90 -0.69
C ASP A 190 3.34 18.08 -0.68
N ASN A 191 3.85 19.19 -1.23
CA ASN A 191 5.30 19.45 -1.22
C ASN A 191 5.85 19.76 0.18
N SER A 192 4.98 19.86 1.20
CA SER A 192 5.39 20.21 2.56
C SER A 192 5.93 18.99 3.31
N GLY A 193 5.37 17.81 3.04
CA GLY A 193 5.74 16.56 3.70
C GLY A 193 5.51 16.58 5.20
N ASN A 194 4.59 17.42 5.70
CA ASN A 194 4.38 17.58 7.15
C ASN A 194 3.09 16.93 7.65
N HIS A 195 2.17 16.58 6.77
CA HIS A 195 0.87 16.04 7.14
C HIS A 195 0.84 14.53 6.92
N LEU A 196 0.47 13.81 7.98
CA LEU A 196 0.37 12.35 7.99
C LEU A 196 -1.04 11.98 8.48
N ILE A 197 -1.78 11.19 7.69
CA ILE A 197 -3.04 10.62 8.17
C ILE A 197 -2.79 9.22 8.72
N ILE A 198 -3.35 8.95 9.90
CA ILE A 198 -3.16 7.71 10.64
C ILE A 198 -4.52 7.14 11.02
N GLY A 199 -4.72 5.86 10.72
CA GLY A 199 -5.87 5.06 11.12
C GLY A 199 -5.46 4.07 12.18
N ARG A 200 -6.12 4.12 13.34
CA ARG A 200 -5.90 3.22 14.46
C ARG A 200 -7.25 2.76 14.98
N GLY A 201 -7.45 1.43 15.06
CA GLY A 201 -8.72 0.88 15.48
C GLY A 201 -9.86 1.36 14.60
N GLN A 202 -10.77 2.17 15.16
CA GLN A 202 -11.94 2.72 14.46
C GLN A 202 -11.83 4.23 14.20
N SER A 203 -10.69 4.83 14.53
CA SER A 203 -10.46 6.28 14.46
C SER A 203 -9.48 6.62 13.34
N VAL A 204 -9.70 7.79 12.73
CA VAL A 204 -8.84 8.36 11.69
C VAL A 204 -8.44 9.77 12.11
N GLN A 205 -7.13 10.01 12.18
CA GLN A 205 -6.55 11.26 12.67
C GLN A 205 -5.53 11.83 11.68
N LEU A 206 -5.59 13.13 11.43
CA LEU A 206 -4.59 13.88 10.68
C LEU A 206 -3.60 14.52 11.64
N TRP A 207 -2.32 14.27 11.44
CA TRP A 207 -1.20 14.77 12.26
C TRP A 207 -0.36 15.77 11.45
N ASP A 208 0.02 16.90 12.07
CA ASP A 208 1.12 17.76 11.56
C ASP A 208 2.36 17.54 12.43
N ILE A 209 3.38 16.96 11.81
CA ILE A 209 4.63 16.56 12.46
C ILE A 209 5.41 17.73 13.06
N ARG A 210 5.20 18.95 12.55
CA ARG A 210 5.86 20.16 13.06
C ARG A 210 5.18 20.67 14.32
N SER A 211 3.85 20.60 14.35
CA SER A 211 3.05 20.96 15.51
C SER A 211 3.15 19.93 16.63
N GLN A 212 3.52 18.69 16.28
CA GLN A 212 3.55 17.53 17.17
C GLN A 212 2.17 17.19 17.75
N ASP A 213 1.10 17.57 17.03
CA ASP A 213 -0.27 17.42 17.49
C ASP A 213 -1.20 16.98 16.34
N THR A 214 -2.40 16.54 16.72
CA THR A 214 -3.47 16.17 15.81
C THR A 214 -4.14 17.43 15.24
N CYS A 215 -4.02 17.63 13.93
CA CYS A 215 -4.69 18.71 13.20
C CYS A 215 -6.19 18.51 13.08
N ALA A 216 -6.62 17.26 12.87
CA ALA A 216 -8.02 16.92 12.72
C ALA A 216 -8.29 15.48 13.18
N ASP A 217 -9.40 15.26 13.86
CA ASP A 217 -9.91 13.93 14.19
C ASP A 217 -11.21 13.72 13.41
N PHE A 218 -11.18 12.84 12.41
CA PHE A 218 -12.35 12.51 11.58
C PHE A 218 -13.38 11.66 12.35
N GLY A 219 -13.11 11.37 13.62
CA GLY A 219 -14.02 10.70 14.53
C GLY A 219 -13.84 9.19 14.53
N VAL A 220 -14.75 8.54 15.27
CA VAL A 220 -14.81 7.08 15.44
C VAL A 220 -15.94 6.54 14.56
N PHE A 221 -15.66 5.47 13.81
CA PHE A 221 -16.62 4.83 12.91
C PHE A 221 -17.10 3.47 13.45
N PRO A 222 -17.89 3.42 14.54
CA PRO A 222 -18.22 2.16 15.22
C PRO A 222 -18.97 1.18 14.31
N ASN A 223 -19.79 1.70 13.38
CA ASN A 223 -20.60 0.89 12.46
C ASN A 223 -19.82 0.34 11.27
N PHE A 224 -18.58 0.79 11.04
CA PHE A 224 -17.74 0.33 9.92
C PHE A 224 -16.70 -0.70 10.36
N GLY A 225 -16.55 -0.92 11.67
CA GLY A 225 -15.48 -1.75 12.20
C GLY A 225 -14.14 -1.03 12.11
N GLN A 226 -13.07 -1.79 11.98
CA GLN A 226 -11.72 -1.24 12.05
C GLN A 226 -11.24 -0.74 10.71
N ILE A 227 -10.42 0.29 10.72
CA ILE A 227 -9.73 0.77 9.53
C ILE A 227 -8.45 -0.03 9.31
N LEU A 228 -8.33 -0.63 8.14
CA LEU A 228 -7.23 -1.56 7.80
C LEU A 228 -6.32 -0.98 6.71
N ALA A 229 -6.86 -0.12 5.85
CA ALA A 229 -6.10 0.57 4.82
C ALA A 229 -6.53 2.04 4.71
N LEU A 230 -5.54 2.92 4.49
CA LEU A 230 -5.71 4.36 4.29
C LEU A 230 -4.76 4.83 3.20
N ARG A 231 -5.26 5.58 2.22
CA ARG A 231 -4.43 6.21 1.18
C ARG A 231 -4.96 7.57 0.78
N TYR A 232 -4.06 8.51 0.56
CA TYR A 232 -4.33 9.73 -0.19
C TYR A 232 -4.45 9.42 -1.69
N PHE A 233 -5.14 10.30 -2.41
CA PHE A 233 -5.10 10.36 -3.86
C PHE A 233 -3.88 11.20 -4.30
N PRO A 234 -2.88 10.64 -5.01
CA PRO A 234 -1.68 11.35 -5.45
C PRO A 234 -1.96 12.65 -6.20
N LEU A 235 -2.97 12.64 -7.08
CA LEU A 235 -3.35 13.79 -7.91
C LEU A 235 -4.36 14.73 -7.24
N ARG A 236 -4.87 14.37 -6.05
CA ARG A 236 -5.86 15.14 -5.29
C ARG A 236 -5.47 15.16 -3.81
N GLN A 237 -4.51 16.02 -3.49
CA GLN A 237 -3.77 16.05 -2.22
C GLN A 237 -4.61 16.11 -0.94
N HIS A 238 -5.88 16.54 -1.02
CA HIS A 238 -6.74 16.66 0.15
C HIS A 238 -7.74 15.51 0.31
N PHE A 239 -7.88 14.65 -0.69
CA PHE A 239 -8.78 13.52 -0.64
C PHE A 239 -8.06 12.31 -0.05
N VAL A 240 -8.73 11.64 0.88
CA VAL A 240 -8.25 10.39 1.49
C VAL A 240 -9.34 9.36 1.39
N MET A 241 -8.95 8.12 1.14
CA MET A 241 -9.80 6.95 1.14
C MET A 241 -9.38 5.97 2.23
N GLY A 242 -10.36 5.40 2.92
CA GLY A 242 -10.18 4.41 3.97
C GLY A 242 -11.01 3.17 3.71
N GLY A 243 -10.40 2.02 3.93
CA GLY A 243 -11.00 0.70 3.79
C GLY A 243 -11.14 0.05 5.15
N PHE A 244 -12.33 -0.47 5.41
CA PHE A 244 -12.70 -0.98 6.72
C PHE A 244 -12.91 -2.50 6.73
N SER A 245 -12.84 -3.08 7.92
CA SER A 245 -13.08 -4.50 8.18
C SER A 245 -14.51 -4.95 7.85
N SER A 246 -15.47 -4.02 7.78
CA SER A 246 -16.84 -4.33 7.35
C SER A 246 -17.02 -4.41 5.82
N GLY A 247 -15.96 -4.25 5.03
CA GLY A 247 -16.06 -4.17 3.56
C GLY A 247 -16.49 -2.81 3.02
N LYS A 248 -16.55 -1.78 3.88
CA LYS A 248 -16.89 -0.42 3.48
C LYS A 248 -15.66 0.38 3.08
N VAL A 249 -15.83 1.20 2.04
CA VAL A 249 -14.89 2.25 1.68
C VAL A 249 -15.52 3.60 2.02
N VAL A 250 -14.71 4.49 2.58
CA VAL A 250 -15.11 5.85 2.94
C VAL A 250 -14.08 6.83 2.40
N VAL A 251 -14.54 7.98 1.93
CA VAL A 251 -13.69 9.05 1.39
C VAL A 251 -13.93 10.34 2.16
N TRP A 252 -12.85 11.03 2.51
CA TRP A 252 -12.84 12.30 3.24
C TRP A 252 -12.09 13.39 2.45
N ASP A 253 -12.47 14.66 2.65
CA ASP A 253 -11.69 15.83 2.23
C ASP A 253 -11.09 16.43 3.50
N THR A 254 -9.77 16.38 3.60
CA THR A 254 -8.99 16.85 4.76
C THR A 254 -9.12 18.35 5.03
N ARG A 255 -9.66 19.14 4.09
CA ARG A 255 -9.92 20.57 4.28
C ARG A 255 -11.33 20.88 4.75
N SER A 256 -12.26 19.96 4.52
CA SER A 256 -13.69 20.18 4.74
C SER A 256 -14.12 19.64 6.11
N SER A 257 -15.43 19.66 6.38
CA SER A 257 -16.01 19.07 7.59
C SER A 257 -15.46 17.67 7.88
N LEU A 258 -15.38 17.32 9.16
CA LEU A 258 -14.96 15.99 9.66
C LEU A 258 -15.82 14.82 9.16
N GLU A 259 -16.95 15.11 8.52
CA GLU A 259 -17.87 14.12 7.95
C GLU A 259 -17.34 13.53 6.63
N PRO A 260 -17.62 12.25 6.36
CA PRO A 260 -17.25 11.62 5.10
C PRO A 260 -17.99 12.23 3.92
N ILE A 261 -17.27 12.46 2.81
CA ILE A 261 -17.87 12.91 1.54
C ILE A 261 -18.69 11.77 0.94
N LEU A 262 -18.13 10.57 1.00
CA LEU A 262 -18.66 9.41 0.31
C LEU A 262 -18.42 8.14 1.14
N SER A 263 -19.40 7.25 1.14
CA SER A 263 -19.25 5.92 1.75
C SER A 263 -20.05 4.88 0.97
N TRP A 264 -19.47 3.72 0.70
CA TRP A 264 -20.16 2.61 0.05
C TRP A 264 -19.63 1.26 0.53
N THR A 265 -20.42 0.21 0.33
CA THR A 265 -19.97 -1.18 0.52
C THR A 265 -19.26 -1.62 -0.75
N ALA A 266 -17.96 -1.86 -0.65
CA ALA A 266 -17.11 -2.29 -1.75
C ALA A 266 -16.92 -3.81 -1.77
N HIS A 267 -16.76 -4.42 -0.60
CA HIS A 267 -16.48 -5.84 -0.42
C HIS A 267 -17.49 -6.48 0.54
N HIS A 268 -17.65 -7.81 0.47
CA HIS A 268 -18.47 -8.56 1.42
C HIS A 268 -17.73 -8.88 2.72
N HIS A 269 -16.40 -8.83 2.68
CA HIS A 269 -15.51 -9.05 3.81
C HIS A 269 -14.53 -7.89 4.00
N ALA A 270 -13.54 -8.05 4.88
CA ALA A 270 -12.59 -7.01 5.26
C ALA A 270 -11.71 -6.57 4.08
N ILE A 271 -11.58 -5.27 3.90
CA ILE A 271 -10.66 -4.66 2.93
C ILE A 271 -9.28 -4.62 3.57
N LEU A 272 -8.29 -5.27 2.97
CA LEU A 272 -6.92 -5.34 3.50
C LEU A 272 -5.99 -4.31 2.88
N ASP A 273 -6.21 -3.97 1.61
CA ASP A 273 -5.45 -2.91 0.94
C ASP A 273 -6.34 -2.17 -0.07
N LEU A 274 -5.96 -0.92 -0.32
CA LEU A 274 -6.57 -0.05 -1.32
C LEU A 274 -5.48 0.85 -1.88
N LYS A 275 -5.56 1.14 -3.17
CA LYS A 275 -4.57 1.96 -3.89
C LYS A 275 -5.27 2.80 -4.94
N SER A 276 -5.08 4.12 -4.90
CA SER A 276 -5.39 4.97 -6.05
C SER A 276 -4.25 4.91 -7.05
N ASN A 277 -4.59 5.03 -8.33
CA ASN A 277 -3.62 5.04 -9.40
C ASN A 277 -2.76 6.31 -9.36
N TRP A 278 -1.50 6.18 -9.79
CA TRP A 278 -0.50 7.24 -9.76
C TRP A 278 -0.66 8.27 -10.89
N SER A 279 -1.04 7.82 -12.10
CA SER A 279 -1.22 8.68 -13.28
C SER A 279 -2.69 9.05 -13.52
N HIS A 280 -3.62 8.18 -13.11
CA HIS A 280 -5.02 8.30 -13.46
C HIS A 280 -5.89 8.61 -12.23
N GLU A 281 -6.24 9.89 -12.03
CA GLU A 281 -6.86 10.40 -10.79
C GLU A 281 -8.14 9.67 -10.35
N ARG A 282 -8.83 9.07 -11.32
CA ARG A 282 -10.13 8.44 -11.13
C ARG A 282 -10.05 6.95 -10.81
N LEU A 283 -8.92 6.31 -11.09
CA LEU A 283 -8.80 4.87 -10.92
C LEU A 283 -8.41 4.53 -9.49
N VAL A 284 -9.18 3.63 -8.90
CA VAL A 284 -8.94 3.07 -7.58
C VAL A 284 -9.06 1.55 -7.64
N ALA A 285 -8.19 0.86 -6.92
CA ALA A 285 -8.30 -0.57 -6.69
C ALA A 285 -8.46 -0.87 -5.19
N THR A 286 -9.28 -1.86 -4.87
CA THR A 286 -9.47 -2.38 -3.51
C THR A 286 -9.40 -3.90 -3.52
N CYS A 287 -8.87 -4.49 -2.46
CA CYS A 287 -8.86 -5.94 -2.26
C CYS A 287 -9.09 -6.31 -0.79
N GLY A 288 -9.44 -7.57 -0.57
CA GLY A 288 -9.74 -8.04 0.79
C GLY A 288 -9.68 -9.55 0.97
N THR A 289 -10.26 -9.98 2.09
CA THR A 289 -10.38 -11.39 2.46
C THR A 289 -11.45 -12.15 1.66
N ASP A 290 -12.16 -11.48 0.75
CA ASP A 290 -13.13 -12.11 -0.16
C ASP A 290 -12.49 -12.61 -1.47
N ALA A 291 -11.16 -12.53 -1.61
CA ALA A 291 -10.39 -12.98 -2.77
C ALA A 291 -10.67 -12.21 -4.08
N ILE A 292 -11.35 -11.06 -4.01
CA ILE A 292 -11.75 -10.26 -5.17
C ILE A 292 -10.94 -8.97 -5.21
N ILE A 293 -10.55 -8.54 -6.41
CA ILE A 293 -10.03 -7.19 -6.66
C ILE A 293 -11.16 -6.39 -7.31
N HIS A 294 -11.53 -5.26 -6.73
CA HIS A 294 -12.46 -4.33 -7.36
C HIS A 294 -11.72 -3.12 -7.92
N ILE A 295 -12.02 -2.77 -9.17
CA ILE A 295 -11.54 -1.58 -9.86
C ILE A 295 -12.69 -0.58 -9.96
N TRP A 296 -12.45 0.65 -9.52
CA TRP A 296 -13.46 1.70 -9.36
C TRP A 296 -13.13 2.93 -10.22
N ASP A 297 -14.15 3.53 -10.85
CA ASP A 297 -14.09 4.88 -11.42
C ASP A 297 -14.65 5.90 -10.43
N MET A 298 -13.79 6.83 -10.01
CA MET A 298 -14.12 7.93 -9.10
C MET A 298 -14.47 9.23 -9.82
N LYS A 299 -14.72 9.21 -11.14
CA LYS A 299 -15.10 10.37 -11.96
C LYS A 299 -16.15 11.27 -11.30
N GLU A 300 -17.21 10.65 -10.80
CA GLU A 300 -18.36 11.37 -10.27
C GLU A 300 -18.09 12.00 -8.90
N LEU A 301 -17.18 11.42 -8.11
CA LEU A 301 -16.73 12.05 -6.87
C LEU A 301 -16.07 13.40 -7.16
N PHE A 302 -15.30 13.50 -8.23
CA PHE A 302 -14.56 14.71 -8.60
C PHE A 302 -15.34 15.67 -9.51
N SER A 303 -16.44 15.21 -10.11
CA SER A 303 -17.36 16.06 -10.90
C SER A 303 -18.31 16.86 -10.00
N MET A 304 -18.57 16.39 -8.78
CA MET A 304 -19.43 17.07 -7.81
C MET A 304 -18.78 18.38 -7.36
N SER A 305 -19.37 19.51 -7.76
CA SER A 305 -19.05 20.82 -7.17
C SER A 305 -19.32 20.81 -5.66
N PRO A 306 -18.50 21.48 -4.83
CA PRO A 306 -18.62 21.46 -3.36
C PRO A 306 -19.91 22.10 -2.79
N THR A 307 -20.87 22.47 -3.63
CA THR A 307 -22.12 23.16 -3.25
C THR A 307 -23.33 22.25 -3.04
N VAL A 308 -23.20 20.91 -3.08
CA VAL A 308 -24.34 20.01 -2.88
C VAL A 308 -24.48 19.59 -1.41
N SER A 309 -25.35 20.34 -0.72
CA SER A 309 -26.14 20.01 0.48
C SER A 309 -25.60 18.96 1.47
N LYS A 310 -25.29 19.44 2.68
CA LYS A 310 -25.36 18.70 3.95
C LYS A 310 -26.65 17.86 3.99
N GLY A 311 -26.57 16.56 3.74
CA GLY A 311 -27.78 15.74 3.67
C GLY A 311 -27.50 14.25 3.53
N SER A 312 -27.21 13.59 4.66
CA SER A 312 -27.09 12.14 4.90
C SER A 312 -26.14 11.38 3.97
N ALA A 313 -25.21 10.62 4.55
CA ALA A 313 -24.46 9.57 3.86
C ALA A 313 -25.45 8.62 3.16
N ARG A 314 -25.80 8.91 1.90
CA ARG A 314 -26.72 8.09 1.11
C ARG A 314 -25.94 6.90 0.57
N GLN A 315 -26.61 5.75 0.69
CA GLN A 315 -26.32 4.45 0.12
C GLN A 315 -25.60 4.52 -1.23
N GLN A 316 -24.75 3.50 -1.51
CA GLN A 316 -24.01 3.25 -2.75
C GLN A 316 -24.42 4.21 -3.87
N PRO A 317 -23.61 5.23 -4.18
CA PRO A 317 -23.94 6.11 -5.28
C PRO A 317 -24.05 5.25 -6.52
N SER A 318 -25.16 5.38 -7.26
CA SER A 318 -25.36 4.82 -8.60
C SER A 318 -24.34 5.33 -9.65
N TYR A 319 -23.22 5.88 -9.19
CA TYR A 319 -22.25 6.73 -9.87
C TYR A 319 -20.81 6.19 -9.75
N VAL A 320 -20.54 5.22 -8.86
CA VAL A 320 -19.22 4.58 -8.79
C VAL A 320 -19.27 3.30 -9.62
N LYS A 321 -18.69 3.36 -10.82
CA LYS A 321 -18.61 2.19 -11.71
C LYS A 321 -17.57 1.24 -11.15
N CYS A 322 -17.92 -0.05 -11.12
CA CYS A 322 -17.08 -1.10 -10.58
C CYS A 322 -16.96 -2.28 -11.54
N SER A 323 -15.75 -2.82 -11.62
CA SER A 323 -15.51 -4.14 -12.17
C SER A 323 -14.70 -4.99 -11.21
N SER A 324 -14.99 -6.29 -11.21
CA SER A 324 -14.32 -7.27 -10.35
C SER A 324 -13.33 -8.09 -11.16
N LEU A 325 -12.20 -8.41 -10.56
CA LEU A 325 -11.21 -9.35 -11.07
C LEU A 325 -11.05 -10.47 -10.02
N GLU A 326 -11.30 -11.70 -10.44
CA GLU A 326 -11.30 -12.89 -9.57
C GLU A 326 -10.13 -13.80 -9.96
N TYR A 327 -8.92 -13.38 -9.60
CA TYR A 327 -7.69 -14.11 -9.95
C TYR A 327 -7.11 -14.93 -8.79
N HIS A 328 -7.40 -14.54 -7.54
CA HIS A 328 -6.94 -15.25 -6.35
C HIS A 328 -7.98 -16.25 -5.87
N SER A 329 -7.52 -17.33 -5.25
CA SER A 329 -8.41 -18.33 -4.64
C SER A 329 -8.60 -18.12 -3.13
N ASP A 330 -7.88 -17.15 -2.55
CA ASP A 330 -7.90 -16.83 -1.12
C ASP A 330 -7.63 -15.33 -0.92
N THR A 331 -7.56 -14.91 0.33
CA THR A 331 -7.33 -13.54 0.81
C THR A 331 -6.21 -12.83 0.06
N ILE A 332 -6.49 -11.61 -0.40
CA ILE A 332 -5.52 -10.74 -1.06
C ILE A 332 -4.97 -9.76 -0.03
N HIS A 333 -3.65 -9.77 0.15
CA HIS A 333 -2.99 -9.01 1.21
C HIS A 333 -2.54 -7.61 0.77
N ALA A 334 -2.09 -7.44 -0.47
CA ALA A 334 -1.62 -6.16 -0.98
C ALA A 334 -1.85 -5.99 -2.49
N LEU A 335 -2.01 -4.74 -2.89
CA LEU A 335 -2.11 -4.30 -4.28
C LEU A 335 -1.02 -3.27 -4.59
N GLU A 336 -0.58 -3.23 -5.83
CA GLU A 336 0.28 -2.15 -6.31
C GLU A 336 0.02 -1.86 -7.79
N TRP A 337 -0.05 -0.57 -8.13
CA TRP A 337 -0.16 -0.15 -9.53
C TRP A 337 1.22 -0.15 -10.19
N GLY A 338 1.27 -0.45 -11.49
CA GLY A 338 2.45 -0.22 -12.30
C GLY A 338 2.82 1.27 -12.33
N ILE A 339 4.12 1.54 -12.38
CA ILE A 339 4.66 2.91 -12.44
C ILE A 339 4.77 3.33 -13.91
N SER A 340 5.25 2.44 -14.79
CA SER A 340 5.36 2.69 -16.24
C SER A 340 4.03 2.53 -16.99
N ASN A 341 3.13 1.64 -16.54
CA ASN A 341 1.83 1.42 -17.17
C ASN A 341 0.68 1.63 -16.18
N GLU A 342 -0.15 2.61 -16.48
CA GLU A 342 -1.28 3.02 -15.65
C GLU A 342 -2.39 1.97 -15.53
N PHE A 343 -2.46 1.00 -16.44
CA PHE A 343 -3.47 -0.05 -16.40
C PHE A 343 -2.94 -1.36 -15.84
N THR A 344 -1.69 -1.42 -15.40
CA THR A 344 -1.15 -2.61 -14.77
C THR A 344 -1.41 -2.59 -13.29
N ILE A 345 -1.95 -3.70 -12.80
CA ILE A 345 -2.09 -3.95 -11.38
C ILE A 345 -1.43 -5.26 -11.00
N ALA A 346 -0.78 -5.22 -9.85
CA ALA A 346 -0.06 -6.30 -9.24
C ALA A 346 -0.74 -6.65 -7.91
N SER A 347 -0.92 -7.94 -7.63
CA SER A 347 -1.60 -8.42 -6.43
C SER A 347 -0.91 -9.63 -5.82
N VAL A 348 -0.96 -9.73 -4.49
CA VAL A 348 -0.38 -10.85 -3.74
C VAL A 348 -1.36 -11.38 -2.71
N GLY A 349 -1.40 -12.70 -2.53
CA GLY A 349 -2.40 -13.35 -1.69
C GLY A 349 -1.89 -14.48 -0.80
N TYR A 350 -2.77 -14.92 0.09
CA TYR A 350 -2.55 -16.06 0.98
C TYR A 350 -2.41 -17.38 0.24
N ASP A 351 -2.97 -17.46 -0.95
CA ASP A 351 -2.85 -18.56 -1.91
C ASP A 351 -1.41 -18.76 -2.45
N GLY A 352 -0.46 -17.89 -2.05
CA GLY A 352 0.92 -17.94 -2.50
C GLY A 352 1.13 -17.41 -3.91
N ASN A 353 0.10 -16.80 -4.51
CA ASN A 353 0.16 -16.28 -5.86
C ASN A 353 0.59 -14.80 -5.86
N PHE A 354 1.57 -14.48 -6.69
CA PHE A 354 1.83 -13.13 -7.16
C PHE A 354 1.26 -13.01 -8.57
N ILE A 355 0.33 -12.09 -8.78
CA ILE A 355 -0.40 -11.95 -10.04
C ILE A 355 -0.14 -10.57 -10.62
N LEU A 356 0.25 -10.54 -11.89
CA LEU A 356 0.37 -9.33 -12.69
C LEU A 356 -0.66 -9.36 -13.80
N THR A 357 -1.42 -8.28 -13.93
CA THR A 357 -2.45 -8.19 -14.96
C THR A 357 -2.60 -6.76 -15.45
N THR A 358 -2.80 -6.60 -16.74
CA THR A 358 -3.27 -5.35 -17.31
C THR A 358 -4.79 -5.36 -17.26
N ILE A 359 -5.40 -4.25 -16.82
CA ILE A 359 -6.85 -4.12 -16.76
C ILE A 359 -7.43 -4.43 -18.14
N PRO A 360 -8.26 -5.50 -18.24
CA PRO A 360 -8.80 -5.91 -19.53
C PRO A 360 -9.60 -4.78 -20.20
N SER A 361 -9.59 -4.74 -21.53
CA SER A 361 -10.35 -3.74 -22.30
C SER A 361 -11.83 -3.70 -21.90
N PHE A 362 -12.48 -4.85 -21.68
CA PHE A 362 -13.88 -4.89 -21.24
C PHE A 362 -14.10 -4.23 -19.88
N VAL A 363 -13.12 -4.30 -18.97
CA VAL A 363 -13.18 -3.60 -17.69
C VAL A 363 -13.02 -2.11 -17.91
N ARG A 364 -12.05 -1.71 -18.75
CA ARG A 364 -11.86 -0.31 -19.13
C ARG A 364 -13.13 0.27 -19.75
N ASP A 365 -13.76 -0.44 -20.67
CA ASP A 365 -15.01 0.02 -21.30
C ASP A 365 -16.15 0.13 -20.28
N LYS A 366 -16.29 -0.83 -19.36
CA LYS A 366 -17.34 -0.79 -18.33
C LYS A 366 -17.14 0.36 -17.34
N VAL A 367 -15.89 0.64 -16.98
CA VAL A 367 -15.48 1.62 -15.96
C VAL A 367 -15.44 3.03 -16.55
N PHE A 368 -14.95 3.22 -17.78
CA PHE A 368 -14.69 4.53 -18.39
C PHE A 368 -15.77 5.06 -19.36
N THR A 369 -16.76 4.25 -19.73
CA THR A 369 -17.94 4.76 -20.49
C THR A 369 -18.77 5.74 -19.68
#